data_AF-A0A4V1TR06-F1
#
_entry.id   AF-A0A4V1TR06-F1
#
_cell.length_a   1.000
_cell.length_b   1.000
_cell.length_c   1.000
_cell.angle_alpha   90.00
_cell.angle_beta   90.00
_cell.angle_gamma   90.00
#
_symmetry.space_group_name_H-M   'P 1'
#
loop_
_entity.id
_entity.type
_entity.pdbx_description
1 polymer ?
#
loop_
_entity_poly.entity_id
_entity_poly.type
_entity_poly.pdbx_seq_one_letter_code
_entity_poly.pdbx_strand_id
1 'polypeptide(L)'
;AQVTVPTASLDSGFVLERNTRYFGRDFLQTLEPRAFYVYTPFRAQNHLPNYDSALTDFNFATIFTENSFGGDDRIADNNLLTVGATTRLLDPETGAEAAKFALAQRLRFKDQRVVLPGQEPVSERLSDVLFGASVTLVPQWSVEGTVQFNPKTRRSIRSVLGARWTPGDFRTISAAYRLQRGSSEQIDVGWQWPLSDLFGRRATAPGPGCSGRWYSVGRMNWSLRDRRLVEGILGFEYDAGCYIGRIVVERLQAGTTTANKRILFQLEFLGLSRLGSGALETLKQNIPHYKYLREEVETPSRFTNYD
;
A
#
# COMPACT_ATOMS: atom_id res chain seq x y z
N ALA A 1 12.24 35.69 -15.03
CA ALA A 1 12.59 34.97 -16.26
C ALA A 1 11.49 33.96 -16.54
N GLN A 2 11.10 33.75 -17.80
CA GLN A 2 10.05 32.82 -18.18
C GLN A 2 10.56 31.89 -19.28
N VAL A 3 10.15 30.62 -19.23
CA VAL A 3 10.48 29.62 -20.25
C VAL A 3 9.19 28.94 -20.68
N THR A 4 8.96 28.85 -21.99
CA THR A 4 7.82 28.12 -22.54
C THR A 4 8.30 26.77 -23.08
N VAL A 5 7.74 25.70 -22.54
CA VAL A 5 8.08 24.31 -22.89
C VAL A 5 6.81 23.62 -23.39
N PRO A 6 6.59 23.54 -24.72
CA PRO A 6 5.41 22.85 -25.24
C PRO A 6 5.57 21.33 -25.06
N THR A 7 4.61 20.68 -24.42
CA THR A 7 4.56 19.22 -24.26
C THR A 7 3.37 18.67 -25.03
N ALA A 8 3.61 17.59 -25.77
CA ALA A 8 2.55 16.82 -26.43
C ALA A 8 2.60 15.38 -25.94
N SER A 9 1.45 14.83 -25.57
CA SER A 9 1.31 13.44 -25.15
C SER A 9 0.17 12.76 -25.92
N LEU A 10 0.28 11.45 -26.06
CA LEU A 10 -0.73 10.59 -26.64
C LEU A 10 -0.84 9.33 -25.78
N ASP A 11 -2.01 9.14 -25.18
CA ASP A 11 -2.37 7.95 -24.42
C ASP A 11 -3.35 7.09 -25.21
N SER A 12 -3.02 5.83 -25.43
CA SER A 12 -3.83 4.89 -26.18
C SER A 12 -3.90 3.55 -25.45
N GLY A 13 -5.08 2.95 -25.40
CA GLY A 13 -5.26 1.63 -24.82
C GLY A 13 -6.46 0.91 -25.40
N PHE A 14 -6.49 -0.40 -25.20
CA PHE A 14 -7.60 -1.27 -25.57
C PHE A 14 -8.07 -2.05 -24.34
N VAL A 15 -9.31 -2.51 -24.37
CA VAL A 15 -9.83 -3.49 -23.40
C VAL A 15 -10.33 -4.68 -24.21
N LEU A 16 -9.65 -5.81 -24.09
CA LEU A 16 -10.02 -7.05 -24.76
C LEU A 16 -10.58 -8.01 -23.71
N GLU A 17 -11.76 -8.57 -23.97
CA GLU A 17 -12.44 -9.43 -23.01
C GLU A 17 -12.64 -10.83 -23.59
N ARG A 18 -12.54 -11.85 -22.73
CA ARG A 18 -12.91 -13.22 -23.07
C ARG A 18 -13.42 -13.97 -21.85
N ASN A 19 -14.41 -14.83 -22.06
CA ASN A 19 -14.79 -15.83 -21.07
C ASN A 19 -13.72 -16.93 -21.02
N THR A 20 -13.34 -17.34 -19.81
CA THR A 20 -12.34 -18.38 -19.60
C THR A 20 -12.65 -19.19 -18.36
N ARG A 21 -12.02 -20.37 -18.24
CA ARG A 21 -12.19 -21.26 -17.10
C ARG A 21 -10.83 -21.67 -16.57
N TYR A 22 -10.55 -21.34 -15.31
CA TYR A 22 -9.30 -21.66 -14.62
C TYR A 22 -9.61 -22.32 -13.28
N PHE A 23 -8.86 -23.36 -12.91
CA PHE A 23 -9.01 -24.06 -11.62
C PHE A 23 -10.46 -24.49 -11.31
N GLY A 24 -11.23 -24.85 -12.34
CA GLY A 24 -12.63 -25.27 -12.22
C GLY A 24 -13.66 -24.14 -12.11
N ARG A 25 -13.23 -22.87 -12.04
CA ARG A 25 -14.08 -21.67 -11.94
C ARG A 25 -14.10 -20.87 -13.24
N ASP A 26 -15.25 -20.29 -13.55
CA ASP A 26 -15.41 -19.40 -14.70
C ASP A 26 -14.99 -17.97 -14.34
N PHE A 27 -14.37 -17.29 -15.30
CA PHE A 27 -13.89 -15.92 -15.16
C PHE A 27 -14.15 -15.15 -16.45
N LEU A 28 -14.42 -13.85 -16.32
CA LEU A 28 -14.23 -12.89 -17.40
C LEU A 28 -12.79 -12.39 -17.32
N GLN A 29 -11.97 -12.75 -18.31
CA GLN A 29 -10.60 -12.27 -18.39
C GLN A 29 -10.53 -11.02 -19.26
N THR A 30 -9.93 -9.95 -18.72
CA THR A 30 -9.57 -8.76 -19.50
C THR A 30 -8.08 -8.76 -19.82
N LEU A 31 -7.72 -8.23 -20.99
CA LEU A 31 -6.36 -7.85 -21.36
C LEU A 31 -6.39 -6.40 -21.85
N GLU A 32 -5.67 -5.55 -21.13
CA GLU A 32 -5.67 -4.10 -21.27
C GLU A 32 -4.26 -3.61 -21.63
N PRO A 33 -3.86 -3.70 -22.91
CA PRO A 33 -2.63 -3.08 -23.39
C PRO A 33 -2.80 -1.55 -23.42
N ARG A 34 -1.74 -0.84 -23.02
CA ARG A 34 -1.66 0.62 -23.02
C ARG A 34 -0.31 1.08 -23.56
N ALA A 35 -0.33 2.09 -24.42
CA ALA A 35 0.84 2.78 -24.94
C ALA A 35 0.68 4.28 -24.71
N PHE A 36 1.71 4.89 -24.13
CA PHE A 36 1.73 6.31 -23.82
C PHE A 36 3.01 6.93 -24.38
N TYR A 37 2.85 7.85 -25.32
CA TYR A 37 3.96 8.59 -25.90
C TYR A 37 3.96 10.02 -25.39
N VAL A 38 5.14 10.54 -25.06
CA VAL A 38 5.31 11.96 -24.69
C VAL A 38 6.53 12.55 -25.41
N TYR A 39 6.32 13.76 -25.93
CA TYR A 39 7.35 14.58 -26.53
C TYR A 39 7.37 15.98 -25.92
N THR A 40 8.53 16.36 -25.40
CA THR A 40 8.81 17.67 -24.82
C THR A 40 10.20 18.11 -25.31
N PRO A 41 10.32 19.22 -26.05
CA PRO A 41 11.60 19.66 -26.57
C PRO A 41 12.47 20.23 -25.46
N PHE A 42 13.78 20.12 -25.64
CA PHE A 42 14.73 20.73 -24.73
C PHE A 42 14.63 22.25 -24.70
N ARG A 43 14.55 22.79 -23.49
CA ARG A 43 14.74 24.20 -23.16
C ARG A 43 15.65 24.29 -21.95
N ALA A 44 16.68 25.15 -22.04
CA ALA A 44 17.63 25.34 -20.96
C ALA A 44 16.95 26.04 -19.76
N GLN A 45 16.84 25.34 -18.64
CA GLN A 45 16.15 25.81 -17.42
C GLN A 45 17.12 26.08 -16.25
N ASN A 46 18.43 25.87 -16.44
CA ASN A 46 19.44 26.02 -15.37
C ASN A 46 19.58 27.45 -14.81
N HIS A 47 19.11 28.45 -15.56
CA HIS A 47 19.09 29.84 -15.13
C HIS A 47 17.89 30.17 -14.23
N LEU A 48 16.92 29.27 -14.12
CA LEU A 48 15.79 29.39 -13.21
C LEU A 48 16.15 28.71 -11.88
N PRO A 49 15.79 29.29 -10.72
CA PRO A 49 15.87 28.60 -9.44
C PRO A 49 14.99 27.34 -9.44
N ASN A 50 15.19 26.48 -8.44
CA ASN A 50 14.33 25.35 -8.15
C ASN A 50 13.77 25.53 -6.73
N TYR A 51 12.48 25.81 -6.61
CA TYR A 51 11.76 25.98 -5.35
C TYR A 51 11.03 24.70 -4.96
N ASP A 52 10.30 24.10 -5.89
CA ASP A 52 9.36 23.02 -5.60
C ASP A 52 9.53 21.74 -6.44
N SER A 53 10.43 21.75 -7.43
CA SER A 53 10.60 20.59 -8.29
C SER A 53 11.51 19.52 -7.71
N ALA A 54 11.01 18.29 -7.70
CA ALA A 54 11.71 17.10 -7.24
C ALA A 54 11.37 15.90 -8.13
N LEU A 55 12.25 14.90 -8.19
CA LEU A 55 11.97 13.67 -8.94
C LEU A 55 10.80 12.93 -8.31
N THR A 56 9.83 12.53 -9.14
CA THR A 56 8.77 11.62 -8.70
C THR A 56 9.30 10.20 -8.60
N ASP A 57 8.75 9.45 -7.65
CA ASP A 57 9.05 8.04 -7.52
C ASP A 57 8.59 7.26 -8.75
N PHE A 58 9.45 6.39 -9.28
CA PHE A 58 9.12 5.56 -10.44
C PHE A 58 8.28 4.34 -10.04
N ASN A 59 6.99 4.34 -10.37
CA ASN A 59 6.04 3.28 -10.04
C ASN A 59 4.85 3.25 -11.03
N PHE A 60 3.87 2.36 -10.82
CA PHE A 60 2.72 2.23 -11.73
C PHE A 60 1.82 3.48 -11.82
N ALA A 61 1.80 4.34 -10.79
CA ALA A 61 1.04 5.59 -10.81
C ALA A 61 1.74 6.68 -11.64
N THR A 62 3.07 6.63 -11.76
CA THR A 62 3.88 7.68 -12.41
C THR A 62 4.50 7.26 -13.74
N ILE A 63 4.52 5.97 -14.10
CA ILE A 63 5.19 5.52 -15.33
C ILE A 63 4.53 6.05 -16.63
N PHE A 64 3.25 6.39 -16.55
CA PHE A 64 2.45 6.96 -17.65
C PHE A 64 2.27 8.48 -17.53
N THR A 65 3.16 9.19 -16.83
CA THR A 65 3.11 10.66 -16.72
C THR A 65 3.98 11.33 -17.77
N GLU A 66 3.60 12.57 -18.10
CA GLU A 66 4.32 13.41 -19.06
C GLU A 66 5.67 13.91 -18.53
N ASN A 67 5.77 14.18 -17.22
CA ASN A 67 6.96 14.72 -16.57
C ASN A 67 7.45 13.78 -15.46
N SER A 68 8.78 13.73 -15.27
CA SER A 68 9.43 12.98 -14.20
C SER A 68 9.64 13.80 -12.93
N PHE A 69 9.39 15.10 -12.99
CA PHE A 69 9.42 15.98 -11.84
C PHE A 69 8.00 16.24 -11.36
N GLY A 70 7.81 16.34 -10.03
CA GLY A 70 6.68 17.07 -9.45
C GLY A 70 7.02 18.55 -9.40
N GLY A 71 6.02 19.41 -9.23
CA GLY A 71 6.19 20.87 -9.32
C GLY A 71 6.36 21.34 -10.77
N ASP A 72 6.54 22.65 -10.94
CA ASP A 72 6.53 23.31 -12.25
C ASP A 72 7.86 24.00 -12.61
N ASP A 73 8.83 24.08 -11.69
CA ASP A 73 10.14 24.69 -11.93
C ASP A 73 11.03 23.90 -12.89
N ARG A 74 10.79 22.59 -13.03
CA ARG A 74 11.55 21.71 -13.94
C ARG A 74 10.62 20.85 -14.79
N ILE A 75 10.75 21.02 -16.10
CA ILE A 75 10.06 20.20 -17.11
C ILE A 75 11.11 19.40 -17.89
N ALA A 76 11.06 18.07 -17.78
CA ALA A 76 11.99 17.18 -18.46
C ALA A 76 11.84 17.25 -19.99
N ASP A 77 12.96 17.26 -20.72
CA ASP A 77 12.95 17.12 -22.17
C ASP A 77 12.77 15.65 -22.56
N ASN A 78 11.51 15.30 -22.80
CA ASN A 78 11.07 13.94 -23.02
C ASN A 78 10.92 13.59 -24.49
N ASN A 79 11.36 12.38 -24.84
CA ASN A 79 10.96 11.70 -26.06
C ASN A 79 10.85 10.23 -25.69
N LEU A 80 9.69 9.86 -25.16
CA LEU A 80 9.48 8.61 -24.42
C LEU A 80 8.26 7.87 -24.98
N LEU A 81 8.37 6.54 -25.05
CA LEU A 81 7.25 5.63 -25.24
C LEU A 81 7.19 4.69 -24.04
N THR A 82 6.13 4.81 -23.25
CA THR A 82 5.78 3.83 -22.22
C THR A 82 4.82 2.82 -22.81
N VAL A 83 5.10 1.54 -22.62
CA VAL A 83 4.19 0.44 -22.95
C VAL A 83 3.90 -0.37 -21.70
N GLY A 84 2.68 -0.83 -21.57
CA GLY A 84 2.30 -1.76 -20.52
C GLY A 84 1.08 -2.58 -20.91
N ALA A 85 0.85 -3.62 -20.13
CA ALA A 85 -0.34 -4.43 -20.25
C ALA A 85 -0.79 -4.84 -18.85
N THR A 86 -2.10 -4.81 -18.63
CA THR A 86 -2.71 -5.39 -17.44
C THR A 86 -3.67 -6.49 -17.84
N THR A 87 -3.68 -7.61 -17.14
CA THR A 87 -4.73 -8.63 -17.29
C THR A 87 -5.41 -8.84 -15.96
N ARG A 88 -6.74 -8.99 -16.01
CA ARG A 88 -7.58 -9.24 -14.83
C ARG A 88 -8.39 -10.50 -15.02
N LEU A 89 -8.66 -11.18 -13.92
CA LEU A 89 -9.66 -12.23 -13.82
C LEU A 89 -10.79 -11.71 -12.94
N LEU A 90 -11.96 -11.52 -13.53
CA LEU A 90 -13.15 -11.03 -12.86
C LEU A 90 -14.13 -12.19 -12.67
N ASP A 91 -14.74 -12.22 -11.50
CA ASP A 91 -15.86 -13.11 -11.24
C ASP A 91 -17.07 -12.68 -12.10
N PRO A 92 -17.64 -13.58 -12.93
CA PRO A 92 -18.65 -13.20 -13.91
C PRO A 92 -20.01 -12.83 -13.29
N GLU A 93 -20.29 -13.26 -12.07
CA GLU A 93 -21.56 -12.96 -11.39
C GLU A 93 -21.47 -11.67 -10.57
N THR A 94 -20.36 -11.48 -9.86
CA THR A 94 -20.17 -10.37 -8.92
C THR A 94 -19.35 -9.21 -9.48
N GLY A 95 -18.60 -9.42 -10.56
CA GLY A 95 -17.62 -8.46 -11.10
C GLY A 95 -16.36 -8.30 -10.23
N ALA A 96 -16.23 -9.06 -9.15
CA ALA A 96 -15.10 -8.96 -8.23
C ALA A 96 -13.78 -9.37 -8.91
N GLU A 97 -12.73 -8.56 -8.73
CA GLU A 97 -11.39 -8.87 -9.25
C GLU A 97 -10.74 -9.98 -8.40
N ALA A 98 -10.62 -11.17 -8.98
CA ALA A 98 -10.00 -12.33 -8.35
C ALA A 98 -8.48 -12.37 -8.55
N ALA A 99 -7.99 -11.83 -9.67
CA ALA A 99 -6.56 -11.66 -9.91
C ALA A 99 -6.29 -10.50 -10.87
N LYS A 100 -5.12 -9.87 -10.71
CA LYS A 100 -4.61 -8.83 -11.58
C LYS A 100 -3.11 -8.98 -11.73
N PHE A 101 -2.63 -8.91 -12.97
CA PHE A 101 -1.21 -8.89 -13.29
C PHE A 101 -0.93 -7.71 -14.21
N ALA A 102 0.10 -6.92 -13.90
CA ALA A 102 0.49 -5.74 -14.65
C ALA A 102 1.98 -5.77 -14.96
N LEU A 103 2.33 -5.37 -16.17
CA LEU A 103 3.70 -5.17 -16.61
C LEU A 103 3.78 -3.82 -17.32
N ALA A 104 4.80 -3.01 -17.01
CA ALA A 104 5.05 -1.77 -17.73
C ALA A 104 6.55 -1.47 -17.84
N GLN A 105 6.94 -0.88 -18.97
CA GLN A 105 8.30 -0.44 -19.24
C GLN A 105 8.28 0.80 -20.11
N ARG A 106 9.28 1.67 -19.93
CA ARG A 106 9.43 2.91 -20.68
C ARG A 106 10.72 2.88 -21.50
N LEU A 107 10.59 3.24 -22.76
CA LEU A 107 11.67 3.43 -23.72
C LEU A 107 11.89 4.93 -23.96
N ARG A 108 13.14 5.36 -23.90
CA ARG A 108 13.59 6.72 -24.14
C ARG A 108 14.35 6.81 -25.47
N PHE A 109 13.86 7.63 -26.39
CA PHE A 109 14.44 7.81 -27.72
C PHE A 109 15.53 8.88 -27.76
N LYS A 110 15.57 9.82 -26.81
CA LYS A 110 16.62 10.85 -26.66
C LYS A 110 17.00 11.06 -25.20
N ASP A 111 18.26 11.40 -24.95
CA ASP A 111 18.76 11.67 -23.61
C ASP A 111 17.99 12.84 -22.99
N GLN A 112 17.68 12.72 -21.70
CA GLN A 112 17.08 13.80 -20.93
C GLN A 112 18.20 14.68 -20.39
N ARG A 113 18.22 15.95 -20.80
CA ARG A 113 19.23 16.94 -20.43
C ARG A 113 18.76 17.90 -19.34
N VAL A 114 17.46 18.09 -19.19
CA VAL A 114 16.90 18.87 -18.08
C VAL A 114 16.88 18.00 -16.83
N VAL A 115 17.64 18.44 -15.83
CA VAL A 115 17.86 17.74 -14.57
C VAL A 115 17.80 18.72 -13.39
N LEU A 116 17.68 18.18 -12.18
CA LEU A 116 17.79 18.97 -10.97
C LEU A 116 19.23 19.50 -10.80
N PRO A 117 19.43 20.63 -10.09
CA PRO A 117 20.77 21.17 -9.84
C PRO A 117 21.73 20.11 -9.28
N GLY A 118 22.93 20.01 -9.87
CA GLY A 118 23.97 19.06 -9.44
C GLY A 118 23.77 17.60 -9.87
N GLN A 119 22.82 17.32 -10.77
CA GLN A 119 22.63 16.01 -11.38
C GLN A 119 23.17 15.97 -12.81
N GLU A 120 23.49 14.76 -13.27
CA GLU A 120 23.93 14.51 -14.65
C GLU A 120 22.75 14.17 -15.57
N PRO A 121 22.84 14.48 -16.88
CA PRO A 121 21.86 14.05 -17.87
C PRO A 121 21.59 12.54 -17.85
N VAL A 122 20.34 12.15 -18.06
CA VAL A 122 19.93 10.74 -18.09
C VAL A 122 20.01 10.21 -19.53
N SER A 123 20.92 9.27 -19.77
CA SER A 123 21.17 8.67 -21.10
C SER A 123 20.60 7.25 -21.24
N GLU A 124 20.08 6.67 -20.14
CA GLU A 124 19.45 5.35 -20.14
C GLU A 124 18.24 5.31 -21.08
N ARG A 125 18.33 4.41 -22.07
CA ARG A 125 17.28 4.18 -23.06
C ARG A 125 16.12 3.37 -22.52
N LEU A 126 16.40 2.34 -21.73
CA LEU A 126 15.37 1.50 -21.12
C LEU A 126 15.23 1.84 -19.64
N SER A 127 13.99 2.05 -19.19
CA SER A 127 13.69 2.16 -17.77
C SER A 127 13.75 0.81 -17.07
N ASP A 128 13.64 0.87 -15.75
CA ASP A 128 13.24 -0.28 -14.95
C ASP A 128 11.91 -0.83 -15.45
N VAL A 129 11.76 -2.15 -15.35
CA VAL A 129 10.52 -2.87 -15.63
C VAL A 129 9.72 -2.91 -14.34
N LEU A 130 8.45 -2.53 -14.41
CA LEU A 130 7.51 -2.65 -13.32
C LEU A 130 6.67 -3.91 -13.52
N PHE A 131 6.66 -4.77 -12.52
CA PHE A 131 5.78 -5.92 -12.44
C PHE A 131 4.86 -5.77 -11.23
N GLY A 132 3.58 -6.06 -11.40
CA GLY A 132 2.55 -6.01 -10.37
C GLY A 132 1.67 -7.25 -10.42
N ALA A 133 1.31 -7.80 -9.27
CA ALA A 133 0.39 -8.91 -9.13
C ALA A 133 -0.49 -8.69 -7.89
N SER A 134 -1.78 -9.01 -8.00
CA SER A 134 -2.72 -9.10 -6.88
C SER A 134 -3.60 -10.32 -7.12
N VAL A 135 -3.79 -11.16 -6.11
CA VAL A 135 -4.51 -12.43 -6.23
C VAL A 135 -5.35 -12.65 -4.98
N THR A 136 -6.67 -12.73 -5.18
CA THR A 136 -7.68 -13.06 -4.17
C THR A 136 -8.59 -14.16 -4.71
N LEU A 137 -8.01 -15.28 -5.15
CA LEU A 137 -8.76 -16.41 -5.71
C LEU A 137 -9.63 -17.10 -4.65
N VAL A 138 -9.14 -17.20 -3.41
CA VAL A 138 -9.91 -17.70 -2.28
C VAL A 138 -10.23 -16.49 -1.39
N PRO A 139 -11.50 -16.24 -0.99
CA PRO A 139 -11.86 -15.02 -0.25
C PRO A 139 -11.05 -14.78 1.04
N GLN A 140 -10.56 -15.87 1.63
CA GLN A 140 -9.75 -15.84 2.86
C GLN A 140 -8.29 -15.48 2.61
N TRP A 141 -7.78 -15.57 1.38
CA TRP A 141 -6.38 -15.33 1.05
C TRP A 141 -6.26 -14.17 0.06
N SER A 142 -5.36 -13.24 0.36
CA SER A 142 -5.00 -12.16 -0.54
C SER A 142 -3.48 -12.06 -0.61
N VAL A 143 -2.93 -12.12 -1.82
CA VAL A 143 -1.50 -12.03 -2.07
C VAL A 143 -1.25 -10.92 -3.07
N GLU A 144 -0.37 -10.00 -2.74
CA GLU A 144 0.00 -8.87 -3.59
C GLU A 144 1.51 -8.77 -3.75
N GLY A 145 1.95 -8.25 -4.88
CA GLY A 145 3.36 -8.14 -5.21
C GLY A 145 3.61 -7.02 -6.19
N THR A 146 4.57 -6.15 -5.90
CA THR A 146 5.09 -5.17 -6.86
C THR A 146 6.61 -5.24 -6.88
N VAL A 147 7.20 -5.25 -8.06
CA VAL A 147 8.64 -5.34 -8.26
C VAL A 147 9.07 -4.34 -9.32
N GLN A 148 9.99 -3.47 -8.95
CA GLN A 148 10.73 -2.60 -9.86
C GLN A 148 12.09 -3.25 -10.14
N PHE A 149 12.28 -3.74 -11.35
CA PHE A 149 13.49 -4.46 -11.77
C PHE A 149 14.31 -3.62 -12.74
N ASN A 150 15.58 -3.38 -12.43
CA ASN A 150 16.50 -2.68 -13.30
C ASN A 150 17.21 -3.67 -14.23
N PRO A 151 16.92 -3.68 -15.54
CA PRO A 151 17.49 -4.66 -16.47
C PRO A 151 19.00 -4.48 -16.71
N LYS A 152 19.51 -3.24 -16.59
CA LYS A 152 20.93 -2.90 -16.77
C LYS A 152 21.81 -3.52 -15.68
N THR A 153 21.37 -3.43 -14.43
CA THR A 153 22.09 -3.95 -13.26
C THR A 153 21.66 -5.36 -12.84
N ARG A 154 20.58 -5.88 -13.43
CA ARG A 154 19.95 -7.17 -13.10
C ARG A 154 19.55 -7.27 -11.62
N ARG A 155 19.02 -6.18 -11.05
CA ARG A 155 18.66 -6.09 -9.64
C ARG A 155 17.27 -5.50 -9.46
N SER A 156 16.55 -5.97 -8.43
CA SER A 156 15.33 -5.33 -7.96
C SER A 156 15.66 -4.07 -7.16
N ILE A 157 15.17 -2.91 -7.59
CA ILE A 157 15.37 -1.63 -6.89
C ILE A 157 14.35 -1.48 -5.76
N ARG A 158 13.07 -1.77 -6.06
CA ARG A 158 11.97 -1.77 -5.10
C ARG A 158 11.22 -3.09 -5.19
N SER A 159 10.82 -3.65 -4.06
CA SER A 159 9.95 -4.83 -4.03
C SER A 159 9.04 -4.78 -2.82
N VAL A 160 7.74 -4.95 -3.03
CA VAL A 160 6.74 -5.07 -1.96
C VAL A 160 5.99 -6.36 -2.22
N LEU A 161 6.12 -7.33 -1.33
CA LEU A 161 5.41 -8.61 -1.39
C LEU A 161 4.56 -8.73 -0.14
N GLY A 162 3.27 -8.96 -0.28
CA GLY A 162 2.31 -9.03 0.83
C GLY A 162 1.46 -10.29 0.72
N ALA A 163 1.16 -10.90 1.85
CA ALA A 163 0.17 -11.95 1.98
C ALA A 163 -0.70 -11.70 3.19
N ARG A 164 -2.00 -11.92 3.05
CA ARG A 164 -3.01 -11.80 4.09
C ARG A 164 -3.89 -13.04 4.09
N TRP A 165 -4.13 -13.56 5.28
CA TRP A 165 -5.07 -14.64 5.53
C TRP A 165 -6.11 -14.20 6.56
N THR A 166 -7.37 -14.21 6.16
CA THR A 166 -8.53 -13.81 6.98
C THR A 166 -9.61 -14.89 6.88
N PRO A 167 -9.54 -15.96 7.70
CA PRO A 167 -10.51 -17.05 7.64
C PRO A 167 -11.91 -16.71 8.18
N GLY A 168 -12.03 -15.63 8.95
CA GLY A 168 -13.31 -15.17 9.51
C GLY A 168 -13.14 -13.88 10.30
N ASP A 169 -14.20 -13.47 10.98
CA ASP A 169 -14.20 -12.23 11.76
C ASP A 169 -13.13 -12.24 12.85
N PHE A 170 -12.42 -11.11 12.97
CA PHE A 170 -11.35 -10.89 13.95
C PHE A 170 -10.19 -11.89 13.88
N ARG A 171 -10.13 -12.68 12.81
CA ARG A 171 -9.07 -13.65 12.53
C ARG A 171 -8.35 -13.18 11.28
N THR A 172 -7.26 -12.45 11.45
CA THR A 172 -6.44 -11.97 10.34
C THR A 172 -4.98 -12.12 10.70
N ILE A 173 -4.19 -12.63 9.77
CA ILE A 173 -2.73 -12.60 9.82
C ILE A 173 -2.26 -12.00 8.50
N SER A 174 -1.37 -11.03 8.57
CA SER A 174 -0.72 -10.43 7.41
C SER A 174 0.79 -10.46 7.56
N ALA A 175 1.48 -10.63 6.45
CA ALA A 175 2.93 -10.51 6.36
C ALA A 175 3.29 -9.75 5.09
N ALA A 176 4.23 -8.81 5.19
CA ALA A 176 4.72 -8.02 4.07
C ALA A 176 6.24 -7.89 4.12
N TYR A 177 6.90 -8.16 2.99
CA TYR A 177 8.31 -7.88 2.75
C TYR A 177 8.43 -6.62 1.91
N ARG A 178 9.23 -5.65 2.37
CA ARG A 178 9.46 -4.37 1.69
C ARG A 178 10.96 -4.13 1.53
N LEU A 179 11.40 -4.04 0.29
CA LEU A 179 12.76 -3.74 -0.11
C LEU A 179 12.80 -2.40 -0.85
N GLN A 180 13.64 -1.49 -0.37
CA GLN A 180 14.11 -0.30 -1.07
C GLN A 180 15.64 -0.39 -1.11
N ARG A 181 16.20 -0.85 -2.22
CA ARG A 181 17.64 -1.15 -2.31
C ARG A 181 18.48 0.09 -1.98
N GLY A 182 19.48 -0.10 -1.12
CA GLY A 182 20.35 0.98 -0.65
C GLY A 182 19.76 1.85 0.47
N SER A 183 18.47 1.68 0.82
CA SER A 183 17.78 2.46 1.86
C SER A 183 17.21 1.59 2.98
N SER A 184 16.32 0.65 2.69
CA SER A 184 15.65 -0.15 3.71
C SER A 184 15.31 -1.54 3.20
N GLU A 185 15.25 -2.50 4.12
CA GLU A 185 14.78 -3.85 3.86
C GLU A 185 14.10 -4.34 5.13
N GLN A 186 12.79 -4.59 5.07
CA GLN A 186 11.95 -4.80 6.23
C GLN A 186 10.96 -5.95 6.02
N ILE A 187 10.65 -6.65 7.09
CA ILE A 187 9.54 -7.60 7.19
C ILE A 187 8.56 -7.05 8.21
N ASP A 188 7.30 -6.91 7.81
CA ASP A 188 6.19 -6.49 8.63
C ASP A 188 5.22 -7.67 8.82
N VAL A 189 4.87 -7.98 10.05
CA VAL A 189 3.88 -9.02 10.38
C VAL A 189 2.83 -8.41 11.28
N GLY A 190 1.56 -8.55 10.91
CA GLY A 190 0.41 -8.07 11.67
C GLY A 190 -0.56 -9.20 11.96
N TRP A 191 -1.24 -9.15 13.10
CA TRP A 191 -2.30 -10.10 13.39
C TRP A 191 -3.40 -9.50 14.28
N GLN A 192 -4.58 -10.09 14.16
CA GLN A 192 -5.70 -9.96 15.08
C GLN A 192 -6.31 -11.36 15.21
N TRP A 193 -6.46 -11.85 16.44
CA TRP A 193 -6.95 -13.21 16.67
C TRP A 193 -7.68 -13.37 18.02
N PRO A 194 -8.87 -13.99 18.05
CA PRO A 194 -9.53 -14.38 19.30
C PRO A 194 -8.75 -15.49 20.03
N LEU A 195 -8.34 -15.22 21.27
CA LEU A 195 -7.57 -16.18 22.07
C LEU A 195 -8.38 -17.42 22.47
N SER A 196 -9.71 -17.30 22.57
CA SER A 196 -10.60 -18.43 22.87
C SER A 196 -10.46 -19.60 21.88
N ASP A 197 -10.14 -19.30 20.62
CA ASP A 197 -9.97 -20.30 19.57
C ASP A 197 -8.65 -21.08 19.72
N LEU A 198 -7.62 -20.46 20.29
CA LEU A 198 -6.32 -21.11 20.54
C LEU A 198 -6.41 -22.18 21.64
N PHE A 199 -7.40 -22.07 22.54
CA PHE A 199 -7.64 -23.02 23.63
C PHE A 199 -8.80 -23.99 23.32
N GLY A 200 -9.17 -24.15 22.04
CA GLY A 200 -10.14 -25.17 21.60
C GLY A 200 -11.62 -24.82 21.78
N ARG A 201 -11.96 -23.60 22.22
CA ARG A 201 -13.34 -23.11 22.27
C ARG A 201 -13.60 -22.26 21.03
N ARG A 202 -14.21 -22.84 19.98
CA ARG A 202 -14.65 -22.09 18.79
C ARG A 202 -15.57 -20.95 19.23
N ALA A 203 -15.08 -19.72 19.11
CA ALA A 203 -15.87 -18.52 19.31
C ALA A 203 -16.92 -18.42 18.21
N THR A 204 -18.19 -18.40 18.60
CA THR A 204 -19.28 -17.88 17.75
C THR A 204 -19.12 -16.36 17.59
N ALA A 205 -19.77 -15.72 16.62
CA ALA A 205 -19.73 -14.26 16.45
C ALA A 205 -20.12 -13.50 17.74
N PRO A 206 -19.76 -12.20 17.91
CA PRO A 206 -20.19 -11.40 19.05
C PRO A 206 -21.72 -11.49 19.18
N GLY A 207 -22.18 -12.08 20.28
CA GLY A 207 -23.60 -12.18 20.60
C GLY A 207 -24.00 -11.08 21.60
N PRO A 208 -25.31 -10.86 21.81
CA PRO A 208 -25.81 -9.90 22.80
C PRO A 208 -25.52 -10.29 24.26
N GLY A 209 -24.92 -11.46 24.50
CA GLY A 209 -24.59 -11.93 25.83
C GLY A 209 -23.29 -11.32 26.38
N CYS A 210 -23.23 -11.17 27.71
CA CYS A 210 -22.02 -10.79 28.45
C CYS A 210 -21.02 -11.96 28.56
N SER A 211 -20.75 -12.65 27.45
CA SER A 211 -19.70 -13.67 27.40
C SER A 211 -18.37 -12.99 27.15
N GLY A 212 -17.52 -12.90 28.18
CA GLY A 212 -16.18 -12.34 28.07
C GLY A 212 -15.33 -13.03 27.01
N ARG A 213 -14.70 -12.26 26.12
CA ARG A 213 -13.83 -12.79 25.06
C ARG A 213 -12.53 -12.01 24.98
N TRP A 214 -11.45 -12.75 24.85
CA TRP A 214 -10.12 -12.21 24.70
C TRP A 214 -9.68 -12.22 23.25
N TYR A 215 -9.06 -11.13 22.82
CA TYR A 215 -8.45 -10.98 21.51
C TYR A 215 -7.00 -10.54 21.69
N SER A 216 -6.11 -11.14 20.90
CA SER A 216 -4.75 -10.65 20.74
C SER A 216 -4.67 -9.88 19.43
N VAL A 217 -3.93 -8.78 19.47
CA VAL A 217 -3.68 -7.95 18.31
C VAL A 217 -2.22 -7.54 18.36
N GLY A 218 -1.54 -7.47 17.23
CA GLY A 218 -0.14 -7.08 17.23
C GLY A 218 0.42 -6.79 15.86
N ARG A 219 1.58 -6.14 15.87
CA ARG A 219 2.38 -5.86 14.69
C ARG A 219 3.85 -5.86 15.03
N MET A 220 4.66 -6.40 14.14
CA MET A 220 6.11 -6.47 14.26
C MET A 220 6.74 -6.05 12.94
N ASN A 221 7.51 -4.96 12.95
CA ASN A 221 8.29 -4.50 11.82
C ASN A 221 9.78 -4.67 12.11
N TRP A 222 10.43 -5.57 11.40
CA TRP A 222 11.84 -5.92 11.55
C TRP A 222 12.67 -5.45 10.36
N SER A 223 13.71 -4.67 10.61
CA SER A 223 14.71 -4.29 9.60
C SER A 223 15.71 -5.42 9.41
N LEU A 224 15.69 -6.05 8.24
CA LEU A 224 16.68 -7.05 7.82
C LEU A 224 18.05 -6.41 7.57
N ARG A 225 18.06 -5.18 7.06
CA ARG A 225 19.29 -4.40 6.83
C ARG A 225 20.05 -4.12 8.12
N ASP A 226 19.34 -3.61 9.13
CA ASP A 226 19.93 -3.20 10.42
C ASP A 226 19.88 -4.32 11.48
N ARG A 227 19.26 -5.47 11.15
CA ARG A 227 19.01 -6.61 12.06
C ARG A 227 18.37 -6.21 13.40
N ARG A 228 17.37 -5.34 13.34
CA ARG A 228 16.70 -4.81 14.54
C ARG A 228 15.20 -4.63 14.35
N LEU A 229 14.47 -4.69 15.46
CA LEU A 229 13.05 -4.36 15.53
C LEU A 229 12.86 -2.84 15.42
N VAL A 230 12.23 -2.39 14.34
CA VAL A 230 11.88 -0.98 14.07
C VAL A 230 10.67 -0.59 14.90
N GLU A 231 9.63 -1.42 14.88
CA GLU A 231 8.38 -1.18 15.57
C GLU A 231 7.80 -2.51 16.06
N GLY A 232 7.31 -2.55 17.29
CA GLY A 232 6.62 -3.70 17.86
C GLY A 232 5.43 -3.24 18.68
N ILE A 233 4.26 -3.73 18.34
CA ILE A 233 2.99 -3.47 19.04
C ILE A 233 2.42 -4.82 19.44
N LEU A 234 2.05 -4.95 20.72
CA LEU A 234 1.33 -6.10 21.24
C LEU A 234 0.17 -5.60 22.10
N GLY A 235 -1.04 -5.99 21.75
CA GLY A 235 -2.27 -5.63 22.40
C GLY A 235 -3.09 -6.85 22.83
N PHE A 236 -3.78 -6.69 23.94
CA PHE A 236 -4.81 -7.61 24.41
C PHE A 236 -6.10 -6.82 24.63
N GLU A 237 -7.18 -7.30 24.05
CA GLU A 237 -8.50 -6.72 24.17
C GLU A 237 -9.46 -7.73 24.82
N TYR A 238 -10.26 -7.27 25.78
CA TYR A 238 -11.27 -8.06 26.45
C TYR A 238 -12.65 -7.44 26.21
N ASP A 239 -13.49 -8.10 25.42
CA ASP A 239 -14.89 -7.72 25.22
C ASP A 239 -15.76 -8.43 26.25
N ALA A 240 -16.33 -7.67 27.19
CA ALA A 240 -17.19 -8.16 28.25
C ALA A 240 -18.70 -8.09 27.90
N GLY A 241 -19.07 -7.62 26.71
CA GLY A 241 -20.48 -7.40 26.36
C GLY A 241 -20.92 -5.95 26.56
N CYS A 242 -20.66 -5.38 27.74
CA CYS A 242 -21.04 -4.01 28.11
C CYS A 242 -19.85 -3.03 28.12
N TYR A 243 -18.62 -3.56 28.19
CA TYR A 243 -17.40 -2.77 28.12
C TYR A 243 -16.31 -3.53 27.38
N ILE A 244 -15.31 -2.80 26.88
CA ILE A 244 -14.10 -3.34 26.27
C ILE A 244 -12.88 -2.81 27.03
N GLY A 245 -12.08 -3.72 27.59
CA GLY A 245 -10.78 -3.40 28.18
C GLY A 245 -9.66 -3.61 27.16
N ARG A 246 -8.68 -2.71 27.09
CA ARG A 246 -7.52 -2.82 26.22
C ARG A 246 -6.24 -2.52 26.96
N ILE A 247 -5.24 -3.35 26.73
CA ILE A 247 -3.86 -3.17 27.19
C ILE A 247 -2.97 -3.28 25.96
N VAL A 248 -2.19 -2.24 25.67
CA VAL A 248 -1.28 -2.22 24.52
C VAL A 248 0.11 -1.84 24.96
N VAL A 249 1.09 -2.65 24.58
CA VAL A 249 2.51 -2.37 24.73
C VAL A 249 3.08 -2.03 23.36
N GLU A 250 3.72 -0.88 23.26
CA GLU A 250 4.33 -0.36 22.04
C GLU A 250 5.82 -0.14 22.29
N ARG A 251 6.63 -0.53 21.31
CA ARG A 251 8.05 -0.19 21.21
C ARG A 251 8.31 0.37 19.82
N LEU A 252 8.66 1.66 19.76
CA LEU A 252 9.02 2.34 18.51
C LEU A 252 10.49 2.80 18.56
N GLN A 253 11.26 2.43 17.54
CA GLN A 253 12.64 2.88 17.39
C GLN A 253 12.67 4.19 16.61
N ALA A 254 12.66 5.33 17.31
CA ALA A 254 12.82 6.65 16.71
C ALA A 254 14.32 6.99 16.59
N GLY A 255 14.94 6.63 15.46
CA GLY A 255 16.35 6.94 15.17
C GLY A 255 17.34 5.79 15.40
N THR A 256 18.62 6.12 15.57
CA THR A 256 19.72 5.14 15.63
C THR A 256 19.96 4.55 17.01
N THR A 257 19.64 5.25 18.10
CA THR A 257 20.07 4.87 19.46
C THR A 257 18.94 4.68 20.47
N THR A 258 17.82 5.39 20.36
CA THR A 258 16.75 5.37 21.38
C THR A 258 15.49 4.63 20.91
N ALA A 259 14.98 3.76 21.77
CA ALA A 259 13.67 3.11 21.59
C ALA A 259 12.70 3.70 22.60
N ASN A 260 11.57 4.25 22.12
CA ASN A 260 10.47 4.65 22.97
C ASN A 260 9.62 3.42 23.31
N LYS A 261 9.29 3.26 24.58
CA LYS A 261 8.46 2.15 25.07
C LYS A 261 7.27 2.74 25.81
N ARG A 262 6.07 2.30 25.48
CA ARG A 262 4.82 2.80 26.05
C ARG A 262 3.92 1.63 26.43
N ILE A 263 3.19 1.81 27.52
CA ILE A 263 2.10 0.92 27.92
C ILE A 263 0.85 1.79 27.98
N LEU A 264 -0.19 1.36 27.28
CA LEU A 264 -1.44 2.07 27.13
C LEU A 264 -2.55 1.21 27.73
N PHE A 265 -3.42 1.85 28.51
CA PHE A 265 -4.61 1.23 29.09
C PHE A 265 -5.82 2.01 28.63
N GLN A 266 -6.85 1.31 28.18
CA GLN A 266 -8.11 1.92 27.78
C GLN A 266 -9.28 1.05 28.21
N LEU A 267 -10.30 1.66 28.79
CA LEU A 267 -11.58 1.06 29.13
C LEU A 267 -12.67 1.81 28.35
N GLU A 268 -13.44 1.08 27.55
CA GLU A 268 -14.52 1.63 26.73
C GLU A 268 -15.86 1.08 27.21
N PHE A 269 -16.78 1.96 27.60
CA PHE A 269 -18.16 1.59 27.93
C PHE A 269 -19.03 1.82 26.71
N LEU A 270 -19.66 0.75 26.25
CA LEU A 270 -20.41 0.78 25.00
C LEU A 270 -21.64 1.68 25.13
N GLY A 271 -21.80 2.63 24.20
CA GLY A 271 -22.90 3.58 24.20
C GLY A 271 -22.79 4.72 25.23
N LEU A 272 -21.64 4.88 25.88
CA LEU A 272 -21.39 5.96 26.84
C LEU A 272 -20.15 6.77 26.49
N SER A 273 -18.97 6.21 26.77
CA SER A 273 -17.69 6.93 26.61
C SER A 273 -16.49 5.98 26.65
N ARG A 274 -15.37 6.49 26.14
CA ARG A 274 -14.05 5.84 26.19
C ARG A 274 -13.18 6.55 27.21
N LEU A 275 -12.59 5.79 28.14
CA LEU A 275 -11.68 6.27 29.16
C LEU A 275 -10.30 5.67 28.95
N GLY A 276 -9.25 6.50 28.94
CA GLY A 276 -7.86 6.05 28.90
C GLY A 276 -7.07 6.53 27.68
N SER A 277 -5.89 5.95 27.51
CA SER A 277 -4.83 6.50 26.66
C SER A 277 -4.82 5.89 25.27
N GLY A 278 -5.69 6.36 24.36
CA GLY A 278 -5.56 6.22 22.88
C GLY A 278 -5.21 4.84 22.29
N ALA A 279 -5.39 3.75 23.04
CA ALA A 279 -4.91 2.43 22.67
C ALA A 279 -5.58 1.94 21.39
N LEU A 280 -6.88 2.20 21.26
CA LEU A 280 -7.63 1.90 20.05
C LEU A 280 -7.08 2.63 18.82
N GLU A 281 -6.67 3.88 18.97
CA GLU A 281 -6.11 4.68 17.87
C GLU A 281 -4.75 4.12 17.45
N THR A 282 -3.88 3.74 18.40
CA THR A 282 -2.61 3.06 18.11
C THR A 282 -2.83 1.76 17.34
N LEU A 283 -3.81 0.94 17.73
CA LEU A 283 -4.14 -0.30 17.02
C LEU A 283 -4.67 -0.02 15.61
N LYS A 284 -5.62 0.91 15.48
CA LYS A 284 -6.23 1.29 14.20
C LYS A 284 -5.22 1.84 13.20
N GLN A 285 -4.36 2.76 13.64
CA GLN A 285 -3.43 3.45 12.76
C GLN A 285 -2.28 2.55 12.31
N ASN A 286 -1.82 1.65 13.19
CA ASN A 286 -0.61 0.89 12.93
C ASN A 286 -0.87 -0.52 12.43
N ILE A 287 -2.02 -1.13 12.70
CA ILE A 287 -2.27 -2.54 12.38
C ILE A 287 -3.12 -2.63 11.11
N PRO A 288 -2.57 -3.13 9.99
CA PRO A 288 -3.31 -3.23 8.74
C PRO A 288 -4.56 -4.09 8.89
N HIS A 289 -5.70 -3.59 8.39
CA HIS A 289 -6.99 -4.30 8.41
C HIS A 289 -7.50 -4.65 9.81
N TYR A 290 -7.11 -3.88 10.83
CA TYR A 290 -7.71 -4.00 12.17
C TYR A 290 -9.23 -3.80 12.10
N LYS A 291 -9.98 -4.77 12.63
CA LYS A 291 -11.44 -4.68 12.74
C LYS A 291 -11.82 -4.30 14.17
N TYR A 292 -12.65 -3.27 14.30
CA TYR A 292 -13.26 -2.91 15.58
C TYR A 292 -14.08 -4.06 16.15
N LEU A 293 -13.82 -4.43 17.41
CA LEU A 293 -14.61 -5.45 18.10
C LEU A 293 -16.10 -5.10 18.13
N ARG A 294 -16.39 -3.80 18.27
CA ARG A 294 -17.73 -3.22 18.13
C ARG A 294 -17.60 -1.90 17.39
N GLU A 295 -18.26 -1.81 16.24
CA GLU A 295 -18.31 -0.60 15.45
C GLU A 295 -19.32 0.35 16.12
N GLU A 296 -18.85 1.53 16.52
CA GLU A 296 -19.73 2.55 17.06
C GLU A 296 -20.43 3.17 15.85
N VAL A 297 -21.69 2.77 15.63
CA VAL A 297 -22.55 3.48 14.69
C VAL A 297 -22.86 4.81 15.37
N GLU A 298 -22.06 5.83 15.09
CA GLU A 298 -22.47 7.21 15.34
C GLU A 298 -23.68 7.47 14.46
N THR A 299 -24.88 7.26 15.01
CA THR A 299 -26.10 7.76 14.38
C THR A 299 -25.91 9.26 14.18
N PRO A 300 -26.00 9.79 12.94
CA PRO A 300 -25.86 11.21 12.72
C PRO A 300 -26.88 11.93 13.62
N SER A 301 -26.39 12.91 14.38
CA SER A 301 -27.25 13.72 15.22
C SER A 301 -28.30 14.38 14.34
N ARG A 302 -29.56 14.32 14.75
CA ARG A 302 -30.66 15.00 14.04
C ARG A 302 -30.55 16.52 14.11
N PHE A 303 -29.57 17.04 14.86
CA PHE A 303 -29.35 18.46 15.13
C PHE A 303 -28.15 19.04 14.37
N THR A 304 -27.40 18.26 13.58
CA THR A 304 -26.21 18.76 12.88
C THR A 304 -26.52 19.63 11.64
N ASN A 305 -27.80 19.80 11.29
CA ASN A 305 -28.25 20.67 10.19
C ASN A 305 -28.83 22.01 10.65
N TYR A 306 -28.54 22.44 11.88
CA TYR A 306 -28.82 23.80 12.33
C TYR A 306 -27.50 24.56 12.53
N ASP A 307 -26.96 25.07 11.42
CA ASP A 307 -26.15 26.28 11.31
C ASP A 307 -26.17 26.77 9.85
#